data_AF-A0A8T4T238-F1
#
_entry.id   AF-A0A8T4T238-F1
#
_cell.length_a   1.000
_cell.length_b   1.000
_cell.length_c   1.000
_cell.angle_alpha   90.00
_cell.angle_beta   90.00
_cell.angle_gamma   90.00
#
_symmetry.space_group_name_H-M   'P 1'
#
loop_
_entity.id
_entity.type
_entity.pdbx_description
1 polymer ?
#
loop_
_entity_poly.entity_id
_entity_poly.type
_entity_poly.pdbx_seq_one_letter_code
_entity_poly.pdbx_strand_id
1 'polypeptide(L)'
;MKIINLNSNQIITLNDYPIRNDQILKLYFRMSHKGKRSLVPPCPVLSENLLISHFNNKLKNLFIEFQLRNPKAKYFLLDGSHKTTAATLSRKRIPVMIFESDRDIQNAKRLVEEGEILSLTTGATIRHAINILKRHFNKTRIFQTVEEKTNKMIRKKQLPTYMIKVYYEK
;
A
#
# COMPACT_ATOMS: atom_id res chain seq x y z
N MET A 1 -17.01 6.18 0.09
CA MET A 1 -15.54 6.08 0.18
C MET A 1 -15.10 6.68 1.50
N LYS A 2 -14.38 5.92 2.33
CA LYS A 2 -13.91 6.38 3.65
C LYS A 2 -12.40 6.62 3.62
N ILE A 3 -11.95 7.74 4.19
CA ILE A 3 -10.52 8.04 4.35
C ILE A 3 -10.14 7.83 5.82
N ILE A 4 -9.11 7.01 6.08
CA ILE A 4 -8.58 6.79 7.43
C ILE A 4 -7.06 6.82 7.42
N ASN A 5 -6.45 7.00 8.59
CA ASN A 5 -5.01 6.93 8.77
C ASN A 5 -4.61 5.56 9.34
N LEU A 6 -3.77 4.81 8.64
CA LEU A 6 -3.29 3.49 9.05
C LEU A 6 -1.78 3.49 9.34
N ASN A 7 -1.35 2.59 10.21
CA ASN A 7 0.06 2.25 10.34
C ASN A 7 0.49 1.31 9.20
N SER A 8 1.78 1.30 8.88
CA SER A 8 2.37 0.47 7.83
C SER A 8 2.16 -1.03 8.04
N ASN A 9 2.11 -1.51 9.28
CA ASN A 9 1.81 -2.90 9.62
C ASN A 9 0.33 -3.29 9.48
N GLN A 10 -0.55 -2.33 9.21
CA GLN A 10 -1.98 -2.59 8.96
C GLN A 10 -2.31 -2.81 7.48
N ILE A 11 -1.33 -2.57 6.60
CA ILE A 11 -1.50 -2.59 5.15
C ILE A 11 -0.63 -3.71 4.55
N ILE A 12 -1.28 -4.61 3.84
CA ILE A 12 -0.66 -5.69 3.06
C ILE A 12 -0.24 -5.09 1.72
N THR A 13 1.04 -5.14 1.41
CA THR A 13 1.60 -4.50 0.21
C THR A 13 1.54 -5.41 -1.01
N LEU A 14 1.60 -4.78 -2.18
CA LEU A 14 2.02 -5.43 -3.41
C LEU A 14 3.48 -5.91 -3.30
N ASN A 15 3.82 -6.99 -4.00
CA ASN A 15 5.17 -7.56 -4.12
C ASN A 15 5.97 -6.94 -5.27
N ASP A 16 5.89 -5.62 -5.41
CA ASP A 16 6.84 -4.83 -6.19
C ASP A 16 8.11 -4.61 -5.35
N TYR A 17 9.05 -5.55 -5.43
CA TYR A 17 10.30 -5.50 -4.69
C TYR A 17 11.52 -5.61 -5.63
N PRO A 18 12.53 -4.72 -5.50
CA PRO A 18 12.46 -3.45 -4.78
C PRO A 18 11.45 -2.51 -5.45
N ILE A 19 11.03 -1.46 -4.74
CA ILE A 19 10.24 -0.39 -5.37
C ILE A 19 11.07 0.23 -6.49
N ARG A 20 10.49 0.32 -7.69
CA ARG A 20 11.16 0.86 -8.89
C ARG A 20 11.07 2.39 -8.91
N ASN A 21 12.00 3.09 -9.56
CA ASN A 21 12.01 4.56 -9.65
C ASN A 21 12.25 5.28 -8.31
N ASP A 22 13.54 5.37 -7.96
CA ASP A 22 14.01 6.02 -6.74
C ASP A 22 13.63 7.51 -6.67
N GLN A 23 13.50 8.21 -7.79
CA GLN A 23 13.22 9.66 -7.77
C GLN A 23 11.81 9.93 -7.22
N ILE A 24 10.83 9.12 -7.60
CA ILE A 24 9.47 9.19 -7.04
C ILE A 24 9.48 8.90 -5.54
N LEU A 25 10.25 7.88 -5.11
CA LEU A 25 10.37 7.56 -3.68
C LEU A 25 11.01 8.73 -2.90
N LYS A 26 12.07 9.35 -3.43
CA LYS A 26 12.73 10.51 -2.84
C LYS A 26 11.78 11.70 -2.70
N LEU A 27 10.94 11.96 -3.70
CA LEU A 27 9.94 13.01 -3.66
C LEU A 27 8.94 12.78 -2.52
N TYR A 28 8.29 11.63 -2.49
CA TYR A 28 7.30 11.32 -1.45
C TYR A 28 7.91 11.25 -0.05
N PHE A 29 9.15 10.76 0.07
CA PHE A 29 9.88 10.75 1.33
C PHE A 29 10.10 12.18 1.83
N ARG A 30 10.59 13.09 0.99
CA ARG A 30 10.79 14.50 1.36
C ARG A 30 9.48 15.16 1.79
N MET A 31 8.39 14.92 1.06
CA MET A 31 7.07 15.46 1.41
C MET A 31 6.59 14.93 2.78
N SER A 32 6.76 13.63 3.03
CA SER A 32 6.36 13.00 4.30
C SER A 32 7.22 13.47 5.48
N HIS A 33 8.54 13.55 5.28
CA HIS A 33 9.49 13.93 6.31
C HIS A 33 9.38 15.42 6.67
N LYS A 34 9.19 16.32 5.68
CA LYS A 34 9.03 17.77 5.90
C LYS A 34 7.62 18.19 6.36
N GLY A 35 6.76 17.25 6.75
CA GLY A 35 5.40 17.56 7.22
C GLY A 35 4.44 18.03 6.12
N LYS A 36 4.79 17.89 4.84
CA LYS A 36 3.94 18.23 3.68
C LYS A 36 3.13 17.03 3.19
N ARG A 37 2.77 16.10 4.10
CA ARG A 37 2.05 14.86 3.77
C ARG A 37 0.62 15.11 3.28
N SER A 38 0.01 16.24 3.64
CA SER A 38 -1.32 16.64 3.18
C SER A 38 -1.39 16.83 1.66
N LEU A 39 -0.27 17.16 1.02
CA LEU A 39 -0.15 17.28 -0.44
C LEU A 39 -0.05 15.93 -1.16
N VAL A 40 0.14 14.84 -0.42
CA VAL A 40 0.26 13.50 -1.02
C VAL A 40 -1.12 12.83 -0.93
N PRO A 41 -1.73 12.45 -2.06
CA PRO A 41 -3.04 11.82 -2.05
C PRO A 41 -3.06 10.53 -1.21
N PRO A 42 -4.21 10.17 -0.62
CA PRO A 42 -4.37 8.90 0.07
C PRO A 42 -4.12 7.70 -0.85
N CYS A 43 -3.75 6.56 -0.28
CA CYS A 43 -3.55 5.33 -1.05
C CYS A 43 -4.83 4.49 -1.10
N PRO A 44 -5.26 4.00 -2.27
CA PRO A 44 -6.41 3.12 -2.36
C PRO A 44 -6.12 1.76 -1.72
N VAL A 45 -7.06 1.26 -0.93
CA VAL A 45 -6.99 -0.06 -0.30
C VAL A 45 -8.33 -0.79 -0.38
N LEU A 46 -8.26 -2.11 -0.31
CA LEU A 46 -9.42 -2.99 -0.19
C LEU A 46 -9.40 -3.71 1.16
N SER A 47 -10.54 -3.83 1.82
CA SER A 47 -10.66 -4.64 3.04
C SER A 47 -10.41 -6.12 2.74
N GLU A 48 -9.75 -6.83 3.66
CA GLU A 48 -9.48 -8.26 3.53
C GLU A 48 -10.76 -9.09 3.32
N ASN A 49 -11.87 -8.69 3.94
CA ASN A 49 -13.16 -9.39 3.86
C ASN A 49 -13.71 -9.45 2.44
N LEU A 50 -13.40 -8.45 1.61
CA LEU A 50 -13.82 -8.40 0.20
C LEU A 50 -12.95 -9.25 -0.71
N LEU A 51 -11.76 -9.68 -0.25
CA LEU A 51 -10.78 -10.35 -1.09
C LEU A 51 -10.63 -11.85 -0.77
N ILE A 52 -10.62 -12.20 0.52
CA ILE A 52 -10.28 -13.56 0.99
C ILE A 52 -11.24 -14.60 0.43
N SER A 53 -12.54 -14.28 0.34
CA SER A 53 -13.57 -15.17 -0.21
C SER A 53 -13.29 -15.58 -1.66
N HIS A 54 -12.46 -14.83 -2.38
CA HIS A 54 -12.10 -15.12 -3.76
C HIS A 54 -10.74 -15.82 -3.92
N PHE A 55 -10.01 -16.09 -2.83
CA PHE A 55 -8.77 -16.86 -2.87
C PHE A 55 -9.04 -18.36 -3.04
N ASN A 56 -8.15 -19.06 -3.76
CA ASN A 56 -8.14 -20.52 -3.75
C ASN A 56 -7.59 -21.04 -2.41
N ASN A 57 -7.80 -22.32 -2.11
CA ASN A 57 -7.40 -22.94 -0.84
C ASN A 57 -5.91 -22.74 -0.52
N LYS A 58 -5.04 -22.90 -1.53
CA LYS A 58 -3.59 -22.72 -1.36
C LYS A 58 -3.24 -21.29 -0.92
N LEU A 59 -3.81 -20.29 -1.58
CA LEU A 59 -3.55 -18.90 -1.26
C LEU A 59 -4.20 -18.49 0.07
N LYS A 60 -5.37 -19.05 0.39
CA LYS A 60 -6.05 -18.85 1.68
C LYS A 60 -5.20 -19.37 2.84
N ASN A 61 -4.57 -20.55 2.70
CA ASN A 61 -3.68 -21.10 3.74
C ASN A 61 -2.46 -20.20 3.98
N LEU A 62 -1.80 -19.73 2.90
CA LEU A 62 -0.68 -18.78 3.01
C LEU A 62 -1.12 -17.46 3.67
N PHE A 63 -2.33 -17.00 3.38
CA PHE A 63 -2.89 -15.81 3.99
C PHE A 63 -3.16 -16.02 5.50
N ILE A 64 -3.69 -17.18 5.90
CA ILE A 64 -3.91 -17.52 7.32
C ILE A 64 -2.58 -17.51 8.09
N GLU A 65 -1.54 -18.15 7.57
CA GLU A 65 -0.21 -18.14 8.18
C GLU A 65 0.38 -16.72 8.30
N PHE A 66 0.15 -15.88 7.29
CA PHE A 66 0.52 -14.47 7.33
C PHE A 66 -0.28 -13.72 8.41
N GLN A 67 -1.59 -13.92 8.48
CA GLN A 67 -2.49 -13.23 9.40
C GLN A 67 -2.20 -13.58 10.86
N LEU A 68 -1.81 -14.83 11.17
CA LEU A 68 -1.37 -15.22 12.51
C LEU A 68 -0.17 -14.42 13.00
N ARG A 69 0.77 -14.10 12.09
CA ARG A 69 1.95 -13.27 12.39
C ARG A 69 1.65 -11.77 12.35
N ASN A 70 0.66 -11.36 11.56
CA ASN A 70 0.31 -9.97 11.30
C ASN A 70 -1.20 -9.71 11.54
N PRO A 71 -1.73 -9.88 12.76
CA PRO A 71 -3.18 -9.81 13.02
C PRO A 71 -3.79 -8.42 12.76
N LYS A 72 -2.97 -7.37 12.72
CA LYS A 72 -3.40 -5.98 12.44
C LYS A 72 -3.50 -5.67 10.94
N ALA A 73 -2.97 -6.52 10.07
CA ALA A 73 -2.92 -6.31 8.62
C ALA A 73 -4.26 -6.66 7.97
N LYS A 74 -5.13 -5.67 7.81
CA LYS A 74 -6.54 -5.83 7.40
C LYS A 74 -6.88 -5.26 6.02
N TYR A 75 -5.91 -4.58 5.39
CA TYR A 75 -6.15 -3.83 4.17
C TYR A 75 -5.12 -4.19 3.09
N PHE A 76 -5.59 -4.55 1.91
CA PHE A 76 -4.75 -4.81 0.74
C PHE A 76 -4.52 -3.53 -0.05
N LEU A 77 -3.25 -3.19 -0.27
CA LEU A 77 -2.87 -2.04 -1.09
C LEU A 77 -3.25 -2.30 -2.56
N LEU A 78 -3.99 -1.37 -3.15
CA LEU A 78 -4.31 -1.42 -4.58
C LEU A 78 -3.30 -0.63 -5.40
N ASP A 79 -2.78 0.46 -4.84
CA ASP A 79 -1.78 1.33 -5.45
C ASP A 79 -1.06 2.15 -4.38
N GLY A 80 0.12 2.69 -4.70
CA GLY A 80 0.83 3.67 -3.88
C GLY A 80 2.01 3.10 -3.11
N SER A 81 2.68 2.06 -3.60
CA SER A 81 3.86 1.46 -2.97
C SER A 81 4.92 2.49 -2.55
N HIS A 82 5.25 3.46 -3.42
CA HIS A 82 6.18 4.54 -3.08
C HIS A 82 5.67 5.41 -1.93
N LYS A 83 4.39 5.80 -1.97
CA LYS A 83 3.75 6.65 -0.96
C LYS A 83 3.75 5.96 0.40
N THR A 84 3.39 4.68 0.44
CA THR A 84 3.34 3.90 1.68
C THR A 84 4.73 3.65 2.24
N THR A 85 5.73 3.32 1.40
CA THR A 85 7.11 3.13 1.86
C THR A 85 7.75 4.44 2.31
N ALA A 86 7.55 5.55 1.60
CA ALA A 86 8.02 6.87 2.01
C ALA A 86 7.46 7.30 3.39
N ALA A 87 6.16 7.10 3.60
CA ALA A 87 5.51 7.39 4.89
C ALA A 87 6.06 6.49 6.01
N THR A 88 6.27 5.20 5.71
CA THR A 88 6.88 4.24 6.66
C THR A 88 8.30 4.67 7.05
N LEU A 89 9.13 5.02 6.08
CA LEU A 89 10.50 5.52 6.32
C LEU A 89 10.51 6.80 7.15
N SER A 90 9.46 7.62 7.04
CA SER A 90 9.29 8.87 7.80
C SER A 90 8.52 8.68 9.12
N ARG A 91 8.20 7.43 9.50
CA ARG A 91 7.38 7.08 10.68
C ARG A 91 6.05 7.84 10.75
N LYS A 92 5.44 8.11 9.59
CA LYS A 92 4.14 8.79 9.50
C LYS A 92 3.03 7.77 9.23
N ARG A 93 1.85 8.05 9.78
CA ARG A 93 0.63 7.32 9.41
C ARG A 93 0.31 7.53 7.93
N ILE A 94 -0.29 6.51 7.33
CA ILE A 94 -0.60 6.44 5.91
C ILE A 94 -2.08 6.75 5.74
N PRO A 95 -2.46 7.89 5.14
CA PRO A 95 -3.83 8.11 4.73
C PRO A 95 -4.19 7.14 3.61
N VAL A 96 -5.30 6.42 3.78
CA VAL A 96 -5.83 5.45 2.82
C VAL A 96 -7.28 5.75 2.49
N MET A 97 -7.66 5.51 1.24
CA MET A 97 -9.05 5.46 0.77
C MET A 97 -9.50 4.00 0.75
N ILE A 98 -10.48 3.66 1.56
CA ILE A 98 -11.07 2.32 1.57
C ILE A 98 -12.14 2.28 0.47
N PHE A 99 -11.97 1.36 -0.47
CA PHE A 99 -12.97 1.06 -1.49
C PHE A 99 -13.84 -0.09 -1.01
N GLU A 100 -15.16 0.14 -0.99
CA GLU A 100 -16.16 -0.86 -0.60
C GLU A 100 -17.15 -1.13 -1.74
N SER A 101 -17.22 -0.22 -2.72
CA SER A 101 -18.12 -0.31 -3.86
C SER A 101 -17.47 0.18 -5.16
N ASP A 102 -18.05 -0.20 -6.30
CA ASP A 102 -17.64 0.31 -7.62
C ASP A 102 -17.77 1.84 -7.68
N ARG A 103 -18.77 2.39 -7.00
CA ARG A 103 -18.98 3.85 -6.91
C ARG A 103 -17.79 4.56 -6.25
N ASP A 104 -17.15 3.94 -5.26
CA ASP A 104 -15.96 4.53 -4.61
C ASP A 104 -14.80 4.66 -5.59
N ILE A 105 -14.59 3.64 -6.43
CA ILE A 105 -13.56 3.65 -7.47
C ILE A 105 -13.86 4.74 -8.49
N GLN A 106 -15.11 4.85 -8.95
CA GLN A 106 -15.50 5.87 -9.92
C GLN A 106 -15.35 7.28 -9.37
N ASN A 107 -15.71 7.49 -8.09
CA ASN A 107 -15.48 8.77 -7.43
C ASN A 107 -13.98 9.09 -7.32
N ALA A 108 -13.14 8.11 -6.95
CA ALA A 108 -11.70 8.32 -6.89
C ALA A 108 -11.07 8.62 -8.26
N LYS A 109 -11.60 8.04 -9.35
CA LYS A 109 -11.19 8.38 -10.72
C LYS A 109 -11.57 9.81 -11.11
N ARG A 110 -12.77 10.25 -10.75
CA ARG A 110 -13.19 11.64 -10.99
C ARG A 110 -12.26 12.63 -10.28
N LEU A 111 -11.85 12.33 -9.05
CA LEU A 111 -10.86 13.15 -8.34
C LEU A 111 -9.49 13.18 -9.05
N VAL A 112 -9.14 12.15 -9.84
CA VAL A 112 -7.94 12.19 -10.70
C VAL A 112 -8.16 13.12 -11.90
N GLU A 113 -9.33 13.03 -12.54
CA GLU A 113 -9.71 13.88 -13.68
C GLU A 113 -9.79 15.37 -13.29
N GLU A 114 -10.24 15.66 -12.07
CA GLU A 114 -10.32 17.00 -11.48
C GLU A 114 -8.95 17.50 -10.96
N GLY A 115 -7.91 16.66 -10.96
CA GLY A 115 -6.57 17.03 -10.50
C GLY A 115 -6.37 17.01 -8.97
N GLU A 116 -7.40 16.64 -8.21
CA GLU A 116 -7.36 16.48 -6.74
C GLU A 116 -6.49 15.28 -6.30
N ILE A 117 -6.33 14.28 -7.18
CA ILE A 117 -5.48 13.10 -6.97
C ILE A 117 -4.55 12.92 -8.18
N LEU A 118 -3.25 12.76 -7.91
CA LEU A 118 -2.24 12.65 -8.98
C LEU A 118 -2.45 11.48 -9.95
N SER A 119 -2.86 10.31 -9.44
CA SER A 119 -3.12 9.13 -10.26
C SER A 119 -3.81 8.02 -9.47
N LEU A 120 -4.52 7.15 -10.19
CA LEU A 120 -5.11 5.92 -9.69
C LEU A 120 -4.91 4.81 -10.72
N THR A 121 -4.08 3.80 -10.41
CA THR A 121 -3.85 2.66 -11.31
C THR A 121 -4.83 1.50 -11.10
N THR A 122 -5.82 1.67 -10.22
CA THR A 122 -6.87 0.67 -9.99
C THR A 122 -7.83 0.61 -11.19
N GLY A 123 -8.31 -0.59 -11.52
CA GLY A 123 -9.30 -0.77 -12.60
C GLY A 123 -10.65 -0.11 -12.31
N ALA A 124 -11.66 -0.36 -13.15
CA ALA A 124 -12.96 0.34 -13.08
C ALA A 124 -13.93 -0.18 -12.00
N THR A 125 -13.72 -1.38 -11.46
CA THR A 125 -14.64 -2.04 -10.51
C THR A 125 -13.90 -2.79 -9.41
N ILE A 126 -14.58 -3.04 -8.29
CA ILE A 126 -14.11 -3.84 -7.16
C ILE A 126 -13.76 -5.25 -7.64
N ARG A 127 -14.60 -5.84 -8.50
CA ARG A 127 -14.31 -7.15 -9.11
C ARG A 127 -13.01 -7.13 -9.88
N HIS A 128 -12.74 -6.07 -10.65
CA HIS A 128 -11.48 -5.94 -11.38
C HIS A 128 -10.29 -5.77 -10.42
N ALA A 129 -10.41 -4.94 -9.38
CA ALA A 129 -9.40 -4.76 -8.35
C ALA A 129 -9.06 -6.09 -7.64
N ILE A 130 -10.09 -6.86 -7.25
CA ILE A 130 -9.97 -8.21 -6.69
C ILE A 130 -9.20 -9.13 -7.65
N ASN A 131 -9.54 -9.12 -8.94
CA ASN A 131 -8.88 -9.96 -9.93
C ASN A 131 -7.39 -9.61 -10.11
N ILE A 132 -7.04 -8.32 -10.11
CA ILE A 132 -5.63 -7.87 -10.13
C ILE A 132 -4.89 -8.42 -8.90
N LEU A 133 -5.43 -8.22 -7.70
CA LEU A 133 -4.81 -8.69 -6.46
C LEU A 133 -4.67 -10.23 -6.45
N LYS A 134 -5.72 -10.96 -6.84
CA LYS A 134 -5.67 -12.42 -6.97
C LYS A 134 -4.57 -12.88 -7.90
N ARG A 135 -4.50 -12.31 -9.10
CA ARG A 135 -3.46 -12.64 -10.09
C ARG A 135 -2.07 -12.35 -9.53
N HIS A 136 -1.91 -11.21 -8.87
CA HIS A 136 -0.67 -10.80 -8.25
C HIS A 136 -0.19 -11.79 -7.16
N PHE A 137 -1.06 -12.13 -6.21
CA PHE A 137 -0.73 -13.02 -5.10
C PHE A 137 -0.65 -14.50 -5.52
N ASN A 138 -1.41 -14.94 -6.52
CA ASN A 138 -1.22 -16.28 -7.10
C ASN A 138 0.15 -16.43 -7.78
N LYS A 139 0.64 -15.38 -8.44
CA LYS A 139 1.95 -15.38 -9.08
C LYS A 139 3.08 -15.37 -8.06
N THR A 140 2.98 -14.50 -7.06
CA THR A 140 4.08 -14.24 -6.12
C THR A 140 4.08 -15.17 -4.91
N ARG A 141 2.90 -15.65 -4.49
CA ARG A 141 2.68 -16.53 -3.34
C ARG A 141 3.29 -16.01 -2.03
N ILE A 142 3.38 -14.70 -1.88
CA ILE A 142 3.96 -14.05 -0.71
C ILE A 142 2.99 -12.97 -0.23
N PHE A 143 2.70 -12.96 1.07
CA PHE A 143 2.06 -11.84 1.75
C PHE A 143 3.09 -11.19 2.66
N GLN A 144 3.12 -9.86 2.66
CA GLN A 144 3.93 -9.06 3.57
C GLN A 144 3.22 -7.73 3.82
N THR A 145 3.47 -7.11 4.97
CA THR A 145 3.02 -5.74 5.24
C THR A 145 3.91 -4.71 4.54
N VAL A 146 3.43 -3.48 4.42
CA VAL A 146 4.27 -2.35 3.97
C VAL A 146 5.50 -2.20 4.89
N GLU A 147 5.32 -2.41 6.19
CA GLU A 147 6.40 -2.35 7.18
C GLU A 147 7.46 -3.43 6.92
N GLU A 148 7.05 -4.69 6.78
CA GLU A 148 7.95 -5.81 6.49
C GLU A 148 8.72 -5.59 5.17
N LYS A 149 8.05 -5.13 4.11
CA LYS A 149 8.68 -4.79 2.83
C LYS A 149 9.72 -3.68 3.01
N THR A 150 9.37 -2.61 3.72
CA THR A 150 10.26 -1.48 3.97
C THR A 150 11.48 -1.90 4.79
N ASN A 151 11.28 -2.67 5.86
CA ASN A 151 12.36 -3.25 6.66
C ASN A 151 13.27 -4.19 5.85
N LYS A 152 12.71 -4.95 4.90
CA LYS A 152 13.51 -5.76 3.97
C LYS A 152 14.38 -4.89 3.07
N MET A 153 13.85 -3.79 2.53
CA MET A 153 14.62 -2.85 1.70
C MET A 153 15.77 -2.20 2.48
N ILE A 154 15.53 -1.80 3.74
CA ILE A 154 16.57 -1.25 4.64
C ILE A 154 17.69 -2.27 4.86
N ARG A 155 17.34 -3.49 5.29
CA ARG A 155 18.31 -4.57 5.57
C ARG A 155 19.16 -4.92 4.34
N LYS A 156 18.57 -4.86 3.15
CA LYS A 156 19.23 -5.14 1.87
C LYS A 156 19.93 -3.92 1.25
N LYS A 157 20.01 -2.79 1.98
CA LYS A 157 20.63 -1.53 1.53
C LYS A 157 20.12 -1.06 0.16
N GLN A 158 18.82 -1.23 -0.09
CA GLN A 158 18.14 -0.84 -1.35
C GLN A 158 17.57 0.58 -1.29
N LEU A 159 18.01 1.39 -0.33
CA LEU A 159 17.48 2.72 -0.06
C LEU A 159 18.63 3.70 0.17
N PRO A 160 18.48 4.99 -0.19
CA PRO A 160 19.45 6.01 0.15
C PRO A 160 19.72 6.08 1.66
N THR A 161 20.99 6.22 2.04
CA THR A 161 21.44 6.20 3.45
C THR A 161 20.71 7.22 4.33
N TYR A 162 20.41 8.40 3.79
CA TYR A 162 19.69 9.44 4.56
C TYR A 162 18.25 9.03 4.93
N MET A 163 17.57 8.25 4.10
CA MET A 163 16.23 7.75 4.42
C MET A 163 16.29 6.69 5.53
N ILE A 164 17.32 5.83 5.47
CA ILE A 164 17.57 4.83 6.49
C ILE A 164 17.88 5.50 7.82
N LYS A 165 18.71 6.56 7.82
CA LYS A 165 19.04 7.32 9.02
C LYS A 165 17.77 7.88 9.69
N VAL A 166 16.93 8.57 8.93
CA VAL A 166 15.64 9.11 9.42
C VAL A 166 14.75 8.01 9.99
N TYR A 167 14.73 6.81 9.38
CA TYR A 167 13.94 5.70 9.89
C TYR A 167 14.39 5.24 11.28
N TYR A 168 15.66 5.38 11.63
CA TYR A 168 16.20 5.01 12.93
C TYR A 168 16.19 6.15 13.97
N GLU A 169 16.14 7.41 13.52
CA GLU A 169 15.96 8.58 14.39
C GLU A 169 14.58 8.50 15.09
N LYS A 170 14.57 8.64 16.43
CA LYS A 170 13.37 8.53 17.28
C LYS A 170 12.67 9.87 17.38
#